data_AF-A0A971XKA4-F1
#
_entry.id   AF-A0A971XKA4-F1
#
_cell.length_a   1.000
_cell.length_b   1.000
_cell.length_c   1.000
_cell.angle_alpha   90.00
_cell.angle_beta   90.00
_cell.angle_gamma   90.00
#
_symmetry.space_group_name_H-M   'P 1'
#
loop_
_entity.id
_entity.type
_entity.pdbx_description
1 polymer ?
#
loop_
_entity_poly.entity_id
_entity_poly.type
_entity_poly.pdbx_seq_one_letter_code
_entity_poly.pdbx_strand_id
1 'polypeptide(L)'
;MMKSVKGTQTELNLLKSFAGESQARMRYTFYAKAAKKEGYEQISAIFQETADQEMTHAKRMFKYLEGGMVEITASYPAGMIGTTAENLKEAAEGENEEWTDLYPHFAAVAEE
;
A
#
# COMPACT_ATOMS: atom_id res chain seq x y z
N MET A 1 17.60 21.55 6.97
CA MET A 1 17.78 20.11 6.74
C MET A 1 16.71 19.40 7.55
N MET A 2 16.00 18.44 6.95
CA MET A 2 15.08 17.58 7.69
C MET A 2 15.92 16.75 8.68
N LYS A 3 15.41 16.54 9.90
CA LYS A 3 16.08 15.68 10.88
C LYS A 3 16.10 14.24 10.34
N SER A 4 17.12 13.47 10.72
CA SER A 4 17.20 12.05 10.36
C SER A 4 16.02 11.29 10.96
N VAL A 5 15.45 10.36 10.21
CA VAL A 5 14.39 9.45 10.68
C VAL A 5 14.94 8.20 11.35
N LYS A 6 16.25 7.96 11.27
CA LYS A 6 16.87 6.72 11.73
C LYS A 6 16.64 6.46 13.22
N GLY A 7 16.15 5.27 13.54
CA GLY A 7 15.80 4.83 14.90
C GLY A 7 14.50 5.42 15.45
N THR A 8 13.73 6.16 14.65
CA THR A 8 12.46 6.76 15.07
C THR A 8 11.27 5.85 14.74
N GLN A 9 10.13 6.11 15.39
CA GLN A 9 8.88 5.46 15.02
C GLN A 9 8.46 5.80 13.58
N THR A 10 8.83 6.99 13.09
CA THR A 10 8.59 7.41 11.70
C THR A 10 9.36 6.54 10.70
N GLU A 11 10.60 6.12 10.98
CA GLU A 11 11.32 5.17 10.11
C GLU A 11 10.58 3.82 10.04
N LEU A 12 10.09 3.32 11.18
CA LEU A 12 9.30 2.08 11.21
C LEU A 12 8.00 2.23 10.42
N ASN A 13 7.30 3.36 10.56
CA ASN A 13 6.04 3.62 9.87
C ASN A 13 6.25 3.81 8.36
N LEU A 14 7.33 4.46 7.94
CA LEU A 14 7.72 4.57 6.53
C LEU A 14 7.98 3.18 5.91
N LEU A 15 8.69 2.29 6.62
CA LEU A 15 8.97 0.95 6.13
C LEU A 15 7.71 0.06 6.11
N LYS A 16 6.82 0.18 7.12
CA LYS A 16 5.50 -0.48 7.11
C LYS A 16 4.65 -0.02 5.92
N SER A 17 4.60 1.28 5.68
CA SER A 17 3.87 1.87 4.54
C SER A 17 4.44 1.34 3.22
N PHE A 18 5.77 1.38 3.05
CA PHE A 18 6.42 0.84 1.86
C PHE A 18 6.08 -0.65 1.63
N ALA A 19 6.05 -1.46 2.70
CA ALA A 19 5.72 -2.87 2.61
C ALA A 19 4.23 -3.11 2.29
N GLY A 20 3.32 -2.31 2.87
CA GLY A 20 1.88 -2.35 2.57
C GLY A 20 1.60 -1.98 1.12
N GLU A 21 2.08 -0.81 0.69
CA GLU A 21 1.92 -0.26 -0.66
C GLU A 21 2.51 -1.18 -1.75
N SER A 22 3.67 -1.78 -1.46
CA SER A 22 4.28 -2.77 -2.35
C SER A 22 3.41 -4.01 -2.52
N GLN A 23 2.72 -4.45 -1.46
CA GLN A 23 1.78 -5.57 -1.52
C GLN A 23 0.46 -5.17 -2.20
N ALA A 24 -0.06 -3.96 -1.93
CA ALA A 24 -1.27 -3.42 -2.54
C ALA A 24 -1.13 -3.37 -4.08
N ARG A 25 -0.02 -2.80 -4.58
CA ARG A 25 0.34 -2.83 -6.00
C ARG A 25 0.25 -4.24 -6.61
N MET A 26 0.81 -5.23 -5.93
CA MET A 26 0.82 -6.61 -6.43
C MET A 26 -0.60 -7.20 -6.46
N ARG A 27 -1.38 -6.99 -5.38
CA ARG A 27 -2.79 -7.44 -5.33
C ARG A 27 -3.61 -6.79 -6.44
N TYR A 28 -3.53 -5.48 -6.62
CA TYR A 28 -4.27 -4.76 -7.66
C TYR A 28 -3.86 -5.20 -9.08
N THR A 29 -2.59 -5.51 -9.31
CA THR A 29 -2.15 -6.13 -10.57
C THR A 29 -2.78 -7.52 -10.80
N PHE A 30 -2.98 -8.30 -9.74
CA PHE A 30 -3.67 -9.59 -9.83
C PHE A 30 -5.17 -9.42 -10.06
N TYR A 31 -5.80 -8.47 -9.39
CA TYR A 31 -7.21 -8.15 -9.54
C TYR A 31 -7.53 -7.59 -10.92
N ALA A 32 -6.63 -6.80 -11.51
CA ALA A 32 -6.72 -6.38 -12.90
C ALA A 32 -6.83 -7.60 -13.84
N LYS A 33 -5.96 -8.61 -13.66
CA LYS A 33 -6.00 -9.84 -14.47
C LYS A 33 -7.28 -10.64 -14.26
N ALA A 34 -7.79 -10.70 -13.02
CA ALA A 34 -9.07 -11.35 -12.71
C ALA A 34 -10.24 -10.64 -13.43
N ALA A 35 -10.31 -9.30 -13.31
CA ALA A 35 -11.31 -8.47 -13.98
C ALA A 35 -11.29 -8.64 -15.49
N LYS A 36 -10.10 -8.67 -16.08
CA LYS A 36 -9.94 -8.93 -17.52
C LYS A 36 -10.45 -10.30 -17.94
N LYS A 37 -10.14 -11.34 -17.16
CA LYS A 37 -10.61 -12.71 -17.42
C LYS A 37 -12.14 -12.83 -17.36
N GLU A 38 -12.77 -12.03 -16.50
CA GLU A 38 -14.24 -11.96 -16.37
C GLU A 38 -14.90 -11.05 -17.43
N GLY A 39 -14.11 -10.39 -18.28
CA GLY A 39 -14.61 -9.53 -19.36
C GLY A 39 -14.77 -8.05 -18.97
N TYR A 40 -14.35 -7.65 -17.78
CA TYR A 40 -14.42 -6.27 -17.31
C TYR A 40 -13.17 -5.47 -17.66
N GLU A 41 -12.98 -5.16 -18.95
CA GLU A 41 -11.78 -4.46 -19.45
C GLU A 41 -11.55 -3.09 -18.79
N GLN A 42 -12.62 -2.31 -18.56
CA GLN A 42 -12.50 -1.01 -17.88
C GLN A 42 -12.04 -1.16 -16.43
N ILE A 43 -12.60 -2.12 -15.69
CA ILE A 43 -12.23 -2.37 -14.30
C ILE A 43 -10.78 -2.90 -14.23
N SER A 44 -10.39 -3.75 -15.18
CA SER A 44 -8.99 -4.18 -15.30
C SER A 44 -8.05 -3.00 -15.50
N ALA A 45 -8.40 -2.03 -16.34
CA ALA A 45 -7.57 -0.85 -16.57
C ALA A 45 -7.46 0.02 -15.30
N ILE A 46 -8.57 0.21 -14.58
CA ILE A 46 -8.59 0.96 -13.32
C ILE A 46 -7.71 0.28 -12.26
N PHE A 47 -7.86 -1.02 -12.04
CA PHE A 47 -6.97 -1.74 -11.09
C PHE A 47 -5.50 -1.62 -11.48
N GLN A 48 -5.17 -1.65 -12.76
CA GLN A 48 -3.79 -1.48 -13.22
C GLN A 48 -3.28 -0.04 -12.99
N GLU A 49 -4.11 0.97 -13.22
CA GLU A 49 -3.80 2.36 -12.91
C GLU A 49 -3.57 2.56 -11.40
N THR A 50 -4.44 2.03 -10.56
CA THR A 50 -4.28 2.08 -9.10
C THR A 50 -3.00 1.37 -8.66
N ALA A 51 -2.66 0.21 -9.25
CA ALA A 51 -1.39 -0.45 -8.96
C ALA A 51 -0.16 0.42 -9.30
N ASP A 52 -0.24 1.22 -10.36
CA ASP A 52 0.84 2.16 -10.74
C ASP A 52 0.89 3.39 -9.82
N GLN A 53 -0.26 3.78 -9.23
CA GLN A 53 -0.34 4.80 -8.19
C GLN A 53 0.28 4.32 -6.87
N GLU A 54 -0.01 3.10 -6.41
CA GLU A 54 0.63 2.52 -5.22
C GLU A 54 2.14 2.34 -5.39
N MET A 55 2.60 2.05 -6.62
CA MET A 55 4.04 2.11 -6.92
C MET A 55 4.63 3.49 -6.63
N THR A 56 3.89 4.56 -6.94
CA THR A 56 4.31 5.95 -6.73
C THR A 56 4.31 6.29 -5.24
N HIS A 57 3.29 5.86 -4.49
CA HIS A 57 3.23 5.98 -3.03
C HIS A 57 4.40 5.25 -2.37
N ALA A 58 4.59 3.96 -2.66
CA ALA A 58 5.71 3.15 -2.19
C ALA A 58 7.06 3.82 -2.48
N LYS A 59 7.26 4.29 -3.72
CA LYS A 59 8.50 4.98 -4.13
C LYS A 59 8.74 6.25 -3.33
N ARG A 60 7.69 7.00 -2.98
CA ARG A 60 7.82 8.20 -2.15
C ARG A 60 8.22 7.85 -0.72
N MET A 61 7.56 6.87 -0.10
CA MET A 61 7.91 6.42 1.25
C MET A 61 9.34 5.87 1.33
N PHE A 62 9.73 5.07 0.33
CA PHE A 62 11.07 4.50 0.26
C PHE A 62 12.18 5.55 0.15
N LYS A 63 11.92 6.68 -0.51
CA LYS A 63 12.88 7.79 -0.65
C LYS A 63 13.21 8.50 0.67
N TYR A 64 12.34 8.39 1.69
CA TYR A 64 12.60 8.98 3.00
C TYR A 64 13.45 8.08 3.90
N LEU A 65 13.62 6.80 3.56
CA LEU A 65 14.47 5.87 4.33
C LEU A 65 15.96 6.14 4.04
N GLU A 66 16.77 5.99 5.08
CA GLU A 66 18.21 6.33 5.04
C GLU A 66 19.13 5.10 4.85
N GLY A 67 18.54 3.94 4.59
CA GLY A 67 19.24 2.68 4.31
C GLY A 67 19.65 1.88 5.56
N GLY A 68 19.99 0.62 5.35
CA GLY A 68 20.23 -0.37 6.42
C GLY A 68 19.09 -1.37 6.54
N MET A 69 19.19 -2.25 7.53
CA MET A 69 18.17 -3.24 7.84
C MET A 69 17.34 -2.74 9.03
N VAL A 70 16.02 -2.70 8.85
CA VAL A 70 15.06 -2.30 9.87
C VAL A 70 14.02 -3.43 9.98
N GLU A 71 13.77 -3.88 11.20
CA GLU A 71 12.74 -4.88 11.48
C GLU A 71 11.39 -4.20 11.68
N ILE A 72 10.34 -4.76 11.09
CA ILE A 72 8.97 -4.33 11.29
C ILE A 72 8.09 -5.50 11.70
N THR A 73 7.08 -5.24 12.52
CA THR A 73 5.96 -6.14 12.78
C THR A 73 4.69 -5.48 12.28
N ALA A 74 3.99 -6.15 11.36
CA ALA A 74 2.74 -5.69 10.76
C ALA A 74 1.94 -6.89 10.25
N SER A 75 0.62 -6.71 10.11
CA SER A 75 -0.29 -7.68 9.51
C SER A 75 -0.62 -7.23 8.10
N TYR A 76 -0.85 -8.19 7.20
CA TYR A 76 -1.19 -7.92 5.80
C TYR A 76 -2.27 -8.89 5.33
N PRO A 77 -3.04 -8.55 4.29
CA PRO A 77 -3.99 -9.47 3.69
C PRO A 77 -3.32 -10.77 3.24
N ALA A 78 -3.71 -11.90 3.83
CA ALA A 78 -3.18 -13.23 3.55
C ALA A 78 -3.88 -13.88 2.34
N GLY A 79 -4.02 -13.12 1.25
CA GLY A 79 -4.87 -13.49 0.11
C GLY A 79 -6.37 -13.39 0.44
N MET A 80 -7.27 -13.67 -0.51
CA MET A 80 -7.06 -14.37 -1.79
C MET A 80 -7.47 -13.54 -3.02
N ILE A 81 -7.24 -14.07 -4.22
CA ILE A 81 -7.83 -13.53 -5.46
C ILE A 81 -9.21 -14.16 -5.63
N GLY A 82 -10.26 -13.35 -5.49
CA GLY A 82 -11.66 -13.73 -5.69
C GLY A 82 -12.21 -13.27 -7.04
N THR A 83 -13.54 -13.17 -7.11
CA THR A 83 -14.25 -12.52 -8.23
C THR A 83 -13.95 -11.03 -8.30
N THR A 84 -14.20 -10.38 -9.44
CA THR A 84 -13.99 -8.92 -9.57
C THR A 84 -14.72 -8.12 -8.49
N ALA A 85 -15.95 -8.51 -8.13
CA ALA A 85 -16.73 -7.83 -7.10
C ALA A 85 -16.12 -7.98 -5.71
N GLU A 86 -15.64 -9.18 -5.36
CA GLU A 86 -14.95 -9.43 -4.08
C GLU A 86 -13.62 -8.67 -4.01
N ASN A 87 -12.86 -8.65 -5.10
CA ASN A 87 -11.60 -7.92 -5.18
C ASN A 87 -11.80 -6.40 -5.07
N LEU A 88 -12.85 -5.84 -5.69
CA LEU A 88 -13.19 -4.43 -5.54
C LEU A 88 -13.55 -4.08 -4.09
N LYS A 89 -14.27 -4.98 -3.42
CA LYS A 89 -14.63 -4.80 -2.01
C LYS A 89 -13.39 -4.84 -1.11
N GLU A 90 -12.50 -5.82 -1.30
CA GLU A 90 -11.25 -5.92 -0.52
C GLU A 90 -10.35 -4.71 -0.75
N ALA A 91 -10.19 -4.26 -2.00
CA ALA A 91 -9.44 -3.06 -2.30
C ALA A 91 -10.05 -1.83 -1.61
N ALA A 92 -11.37 -1.63 -1.69
CA ALA A 92 -12.04 -0.51 -1.05
C ALA A 92 -11.93 -0.54 0.49
N GLU A 93 -11.99 -1.72 1.10
CA GLU A 93 -11.81 -1.88 2.55
C GLU A 93 -10.36 -1.56 2.97
N GLY A 94 -9.37 -2.05 2.21
CA GLY A 94 -7.96 -1.75 2.46
C GLY A 94 -7.64 -0.25 2.34
N GLU A 95 -8.07 0.38 1.24
CA GLU A 95 -7.93 1.84 1.07
C GLU A 95 -8.62 2.60 2.21
N ASN A 96 -9.79 2.14 2.65
CA ASN A 96 -10.52 2.78 3.74
C ASN A 96 -9.76 2.75 5.07
N GLU A 97 -9.19 1.61 5.44
CA GLU A 97 -8.33 1.48 6.61
C GLU A 97 -7.13 2.42 6.50
N GLU A 98 -6.50 2.47 5.33
CA GLU A 98 -5.33 3.31 5.08
C GLU A 98 -5.61 4.80 5.28
N TRP A 99 -6.68 5.33 4.67
CA TRP A 99 -6.97 6.76 4.73
C TRP A 99 -7.64 7.21 6.03
N THR A 100 -8.40 6.34 6.71
CA THR A 100 -9.14 6.73 7.93
C THR A 100 -8.38 6.52 9.22
N ASP A 101 -7.46 5.55 9.27
CA ASP A 101 -6.78 5.15 10.49
C ASP A 101 -5.26 5.18 10.32
N LEU A 102 -4.73 4.37 9.41
CA LEU A 102 -3.29 4.11 9.32
C LEU A 102 -2.47 5.38 9.02
N TYR A 103 -2.77 6.07 7.92
CA TYR A 103 -2.00 7.23 7.50
C TYR A 103 -2.22 8.47 8.38
N PRO A 104 -3.43 8.76 8.89
CA PRO A 104 -3.60 9.79 9.91
C PRO A 104 -2.76 9.52 11.16
N HIS A 105 -2.72 8.28 11.65
CA HIS A 105 -1.89 7.91 12.79
C HIS A 105 -0.39 8.07 12.48
N PHE A 106 0.07 7.62 11.32
CA PHE A 106 1.47 7.74 10.91
C PHE A 106 1.89 9.20 10.72
N ALA A 107 0.99 10.05 10.22
CA ALA A 107 1.22 11.48 10.07
C ALA A 107 1.37 12.16 11.45
N ALA A 108 0.51 11.84 12.41
CA ALA A 108 0.62 12.38 13.78
C ALA A 108 1.97 12.03 14.42
N VAL A 109 2.42 10.78 14.28
CA VAL A 109 3.74 10.35 14.77
C VAL A 109 4.90 11.08 14.06
N ALA A 110 4.73 11.46 12.80
CA ALA A 110 5.75 12.19 12.06
C ALA A 110 5.86 13.68 12.44
N GLU A 111 4.83 14.25 13.08
CA GLU A 111 4.82 15.63 13.57
C GLU A 111 5.47 15.81 14.95
N GLU A 112 5.57 14.73 15.74
CA GLU A 112 6.21 14.68 17.07
C GLU A 112 7.75 14.73 17.02
#